data_AF-A0A151BCQ5-F1
#
_entry.id   AF-A0A151BCQ5-F1
#
_cell.length_a   1.000
_cell.length_b   1.000
_cell.length_c   1.000
_cell.angle_alpha   90.00
_cell.angle_beta   90.00
_cell.angle_gamma   90.00
#
_symmetry.space_group_name_H-M   'P 1'
#
loop_
_entity.id
_entity.type
_entity.pdbx_description
1 polymer ?
#
loop_
_entity_poly.entity_id
_entity_poly.type
_entity_poly.pdbx_seq_one_letter_code
_entity_poly.pdbx_strand_id
1 'polypeptide(L)'
;MGRGACGAMAGAAAAISLKFGVGRNALKRNPEAILNVKDRIYELVEEVGERFLEEFGSYLCRDIQLALFGKAFNLRDPKAYMEFKQIAWPEACSRKVVAKAAGWAVDVILEAEKLKASEA
;
A
#
# COMPACT_ATOMS: atom_id res chain seq x y z
N MET A 1 8.58 -17.27 -3.41
CA MET A 1 7.37 -17.16 -2.56
C MET A 1 7.10 -15.68 -2.29
N GLY A 2 5.86 -15.20 -2.47
CA GLY A 2 5.45 -13.83 -2.18
C GLY A 2 5.38 -13.51 -0.67
N ARG A 3 6.52 -13.63 0.03
CA ARG A 3 6.64 -13.42 1.49
C ARG A 3 6.79 -11.94 1.89
N GLY A 4 6.46 -11.02 0.99
CA GLY A 4 6.53 -9.58 1.24
C GLY A 4 5.15 -8.97 1.38
N ALA A 5 5.12 -7.69 1.73
CA ALA A 5 3.91 -6.88 1.65
C ALA A 5 3.27 -7.01 0.26
N CYS A 6 1.95 -6.92 0.22
CA CYS A 6 1.21 -6.80 -1.03
C CYS A 6 1.75 -5.61 -1.82
N GLY A 7 1.97 -5.78 -3.12
CA GLY A 7 2.46 -4.69 -3.97
C GLY A 7 1.53 -3.48 -3.95
N ALA A 8 0.22 -3.71 -3.76
CA ALA A 8 -0.77 -2.67 -3.60
C ALA A 8 -0.56 -1.86 -2.30
N MET A 9 -0.30 -2.52 -1.17
CA MET A 9 0.02 -1.88 0.11
C MET A 9 1.34 -1.10 0.02
N ALA A 10 2.37 -1.72 -0.55
CA ALA A 10 3.66 -1.07 -0.76
C ALA A 10 3.53 0.18 -1.66
N GLY A 11 2.71 0.10 -2.72
CA GLY A 11 2.43 1.23 -3.61
C GLY A 11 1.69 2.36 -2.91
N ALA A 12 0.67 2.05 -2.10
CA ALA A 12 -0.05 3.03 -1.29
C ALA A 12 0.90 3.77 -0.33
N ALA A 13 1.71 3.03 0.42
CA ALA A 13 2.69 3.61 1.34
C ALA A 13 3.71 4.51 0.63
N ALA A 14 4.18 4.09 -0.55
CA ALA A 14 5.07 4.90 -1.38
C ALA A 14 4.40 6.20 -1.87
N ALA A 15 3.13 6.15 -2.29
CA ALA A 15 2.40 7.33 -2.74
C ALA A 15 2.23 8.37 -1.62
N ILE A 16 1.83 7.91 -0.42
CA ILE A 16 1.73 8.76 0.78
C ILE A 16 3.08 9.39 1.11
N SER A 17 4.15 8.58 1.10
CA SER A 17 5.51 9.04 1.40
C SER A 17 6.04 10.04 0.36
N LEU A 18 5.70 9.86 -0.93
CA LEU A 18 6.07 10.81 -1.99
C LEU A 18 5.35 12.15 -1.84
N LYS A 19 4.10 12.14 -1.35
CA LYS A 19 3.30 13.34 -1.16
C LYS A 19 3.71 14.15 0.08
N PHE A 20 3.93 13.48 1.21
CA PHE A 20 4.15 14.14 2.50
C PHE A 20 5.59 14.06 3.02
N GLY A 21 6.45 13.27 2.37
CA GLY A 21 7.85 13.09 2.75
C GLY A 21 8.74 14.29 2.43
N VAL A 22 10.00 14.17 2.87
CA VAL A 22 11.01 15.21 2.64
C VAL A 22 11.77 14.93 1.34
N GLY A 23 11.81 15.92 0.45
CA GLY A 23 12.55 15.81 -0.80
C GLY A 23 14.06 15.61 -0.59
N ARG A 24 14.71 14.89 -1.52
CA ARG A 24 16.13 14.52 -1.46
C ARG A 24 17.08 15.69 -1.16
N ASN A 25 16.86 16.86 -1.77
CA ASN A 25 17.71 18.05 -1.56
C ASN A 25 17.49 18.69 -0.19
N ALA A 26 16.30 18.58 0.40
CA ALA A 26 16.06 19.02 1.76
C ALA A 26 16.73 18.07 2.76
N LEU A 27 16.64 16.75 2.56
CA LEU A 27 17.36 15.77 3.39
C LEU A 27 18.88 15.92 3.34
N LYS A 28 19.45 16.23 2.17
CA LYS A 28 20.90 16.52 2.06
C LYS A 28 21.34 17.71 2.90
N ARG A 29 20.48 18.72 3.06
CA ARG A 29 20.76 19.93 3.83
C ARG A 29 20.47 19.74 5.32
N ASN A 30 19.43 18.98 5.63
CA ASN A 30 19.03 18.63 6.99
C ASN A 30 18.48 17.19 7.01
N PRO A 31 19.31 16.19 7.37
CA PRO A 31 18.86 14.80 7.46
C PRO A 31 17.74 14.58 8.49
N GLU A 32 17.69 15.38 9.55
CA GLU A 32 16.70 15.26 10.62
C GLU A 32 15.32 15.78 10.23
N ALA A 33 15.20 16.49 9.09
CA ALA A 33 13.90 16.96 8.60
C ALA A 33 12.88 15.83 8.41
N ILE A 34 13.34 14.58 8.22
CA ILE A 34 12.46 13.41 8.14
C ILE A 34 11.69 13.16 9.43
N LEU A 35 12.25 13.50 10.60
CA LEU A 35 11.62 13.30 11.90
C LEU A 35 10.35 14.15 12.03
N ASN A 36 10.31 15.32 11.39
CA ASN A 36 9.16 16.23 11.42
C ASN A 36 7.94 15.70 10.65
N VAL A 37 8.12 14.71 9.77
CA VAL A 37 7.03 14.13 8.96
C VAL A 37 6.82 12.64 9.22
N LYS A 38 7.72 12.00 9.99
CA LYS A 38 7.74 10.55 10.21
C LYS A 38 6.43 10.05 10.79
N ASP A 39 6.01 10.61 11.92
CA ASP A 39 4.84 10.12 12.67
C ASP A 39 3.56 10.27 11.85
N ARG A 40 3.37 11.45 11.24
CA ARG A 40 2.26 11.67 10.31
C ARG A 40 2.24 10.68 9.14
N ILE A 41 3.38 10.39 8.52
CA ILE A 41 3.43 9.41 7.43
C ILE A 41 3.09 8.01 7.96
N TYR A 42 3.57 7.65 9.15
CA TYR A 42 3.27 6.36 9.76
C TYR A 42 1.77 6.21 10.04
N GLU A 43 1.13 7.22 10.63
CA GLU A 43 -0.31 7.23 10.89
C GLU A 43 -1.13 7.06 9.59
N LEU A 44 -0.79 7.83 8.54
CA LEU A 44 -1.50 7.73 7.26
C LEU A 44 -1.30 6.37 6.57
N VAL A 45 -0.09 5.80 6.67
CA VAL A 45 0.17 4.46 6.12
C VAL A 45 -0.50 3.37 6.97
N GLU A 46 -0.55 3.54 8.28
CA GLU A 46 -1.24 2.65 9.22
C GLU A 46 -2.73 2.61 8.93
N GLU A 47 -3.37 3.75 8.67
CA GLU A 47 -4.79 3.80 8.30
C GLU A 47 -5.11 2.95 7.05
N VAL A 48 -4.28 3.02 6.02
CA VAL A 48 -4.41 2.11 4.86
C VAL A 48 -4.16 0.66 5.27
N GLY A 49 -3.18 0.42 6.15
CA GLY A 49 -2.86 -0.90 6.69
C GLY A 49 -4.02 -1.52 7.46
N GLU A 50 -4.72 -0.76 8.29
CA GLU A 50 -5.92 -1.19 9.01
C GLU A 50 -7.02 -1.58 8.04
N ARG A 51 -7.30 -0.77 7.01
CA ARG A 51 -8.27 -1.12 5.96
C ARG A 51 -7.89 -2.42 5.22
N PHE A 52 -6.59 -2.68 5.03
CA PHE A 52 -6.11 -3.97 4.49
C PHE A 52 -6.37 -5.14 5.45
N LEU A 53 -6.13 -4.95 6.75
CA LEU A 53 -6.38 -5.97 7.77
C LEU A 53 -7.87 -6.27 7.90
N GLU A 54 -8.73 -5.25 7.90
CA GLU A 54 -10.18 -5.41 7.97
C GLU A 54 -10.74 -6.14 6.74
N GLU A 55 -10.31 -5.76 5.54
CA GLU A 55 -10.87 -6.29 4.30
C GLU A 55 -10.28 -7.67 3.93
N PHE A 56 -8.98 -7.88 4.14
CA PHE A 56 -8.27 -9.07 3.64
C PHE A 56 -7.64 -9.93 4.74
N GLY A 57 -7.68 -9.48 6.00
CA GLY A 57 -7.07 -10.19 7.14
C GLY A 57 -5.54 -10.14 7.18
N SER A 58 -4.88 -9.48 6.22
CA SER A 58 -3.43 -9.37 6.14
C SER A 58 -3.00 -8.29 5.14
N TYR A 59 -1.81 -7.73 5.33
CA TYR A 59 -1.11 -6.91 4.34
C TYR A 59 -0.04 -7.71 3.57
N LEU A 60 0.16 -9.00 3.87
CA LEU A 60 1.11 -9.87 3.18
C LEU A 60 0.49 -10.50 1.93
N CYS A 61 1.17 -10.41 0.79
CA CYS A 61 0.64 -10.86 -0.50
C CYS A 61 0.24 -12.34 -0.47
N ARG A 62 1.06 -13.18 0.18
CA ARG A 62 0.78 -14.62 0.34
C ARG A 62 -0.53 -14.88 1.08
N ASP A 63 -0.78 -14.16 2.17
CA ASP A 63 -1.92 -14.45 3.04
C ASP A 63 -3.21 -13.91 2.41
N ILE A 64 -3.14 -12.75 1.74
CA ILE A 64 -4.23 -12.25 0.91
C ILE A 64 -4.56 -13.25 -0.21
N GLN A 65 -3.56 -13.84 -0.88
CA GLN A 65 -3.81 -14.88 -1.88
C GLN A 65 -4.48 -16.12 -1.28
N LEU A 66 -4.08 -16.55 -0.09
CA LEU A 66 -4.74 -17.65 0.62
C LEU A 66 -6.19 -17.32 0.97
N ALA A 67 -6.46 -16.12 1.47
CA ALA A 67 -7.81 -15.68 1.80
C ALA A 67 -8.71 -15.58 0.54
N LEU A 68 -8.18 -15.08 -0.58
CA LEU A 68 -8.94 -14.88 -1.81
C LEU A 68 -9.11 -16.16 -2.65
N PHE A 69 -8.11 -17.04 -2.67
CA PHE A 69 -8.03 -18.15 -3.64
C PHE A 69 -7.90 -19.52 -2.99
N GLY A 70 -7.73 -19.62 -1.66
CA GLY A 70 -7.39 -20.86 -0.98
C GLY A 70 -5.98 -21.38 -1.28
N LYS A 71 -5.19 -20.66 -2.09
CA LYS A 71 -3.84 -21.03 -2.54
C LYS A 71 -2.98 -19.79 -2.71
N ALA A 72 -1.72 -19.89 -2.31
CA ALA A 72 -0.70 -18.90 -2.63
C ALA A 72 0.20 -19.37 -3.77
N PHE A 73 0.57 -18.44 -4.64
CA PHE A 73 1.34 -18.69 -5.84
C PHE A 73 2.78 -18.22 -5.67
N ASN A 74 3.73 -19.00 -6.20
CA ASN A 74 5.09 -18.54 -6.36
C ASN A 74 5.19 -17.75 -7.67
N LEU A 75 4.99 -16.43 -7.63
CA LEU A 75 5.00 -15.59 -8.85
C LEU A 75 6.35 -15.54 -9.60
N ARG A 76 7.42 -16.14 -9.03
CA ARG A 76 8.72 -16.32 -9.72
C ARG A 76 8.77 -17.58 -10.57
N ASP A 77 7.84 -18.52 -10.36
CA ASP A 77 7.67 -19.67 -11.24
C ASP A 77 6.73 -19.28 -12.39
N PRO A 78 7.17 -19.36 -13.65
CA PRO A 78 6.34 -18.99 -14.80
C PRO A 78 5.02 -19.74 -14.87
N LYS A 79 4.98 -21.03 -14.49
CA LYS A 79 3.75 -21.83 -14.51
C LYS A 79 2.76 -21.33 -13.48
N ALA A 80 3.19 -21.18 -12.22
CA ALA A 80 2.36 -20.61 -11.16
C ALA A 80 1.94 -19.16 -11.45
N TYR A 81 2.77 -18.35 -12.11
CA TYR A 81 2.40 -16.99 -12.52
C TYR A 81 1.28 -16.98 -13.56
N MET A 82 1.32 -17.89 -14.54
CA MET A 82 0.26 -18.00 -15.55
C MET A 82 -1.07 -18.44 -14.92
N GLU A 83 -1.04 -19.40 -14.00
CA GLU A 83 -2.22 -19.81 -13.23
C GLU A 83 -2.76 -18.64 -12.40
N PHE A 84 -1.88 -17.94 -11.67
CA PHE A 84 -2.24 -16.75 -10.91
C PHE A 84 -2.87 -15.68 -11.79
N LYS A 85 -2.29 -15.37 -12.96
CA LYS A 85 -2.79 -14.34 -13.85
C LYS A 85 -4.23 -14.60 -14.31
N GLN A 86 -4.59 -15.85 -14.57
CA GLN A 86 -5.94 -16.22 -15.02
C GLN A 86 -7.00 -15.95 -13.94
N ILE A 87 -6.67 -16.19 -12.67
CA ILE A 87 -7.62 -15.97 -11.56
C ILE A 87 -7.54 -14.56 -10.98
N ALA A 88 -6.36 -13.92 -11.02
CA ALA A 88 -6.10 -12.66 -10.35
C ALA A 88 -6.42 -11.42 -11.21
N TRP A 89 -6.38 -11.54 -12.54
CA TRP A 89 -6.36 -10.41 -13.48
C TRP A 89 -7.53 -10.33 -14.46
N PRO A 90 -8.76 -10.59 -14.00
CA PRO A 90 -9.78 -9.58 -14.31
C PRO A 90 -10.46 -8.98 -13.06
N GLU A 91 -10.76 -9.78 -12.04
CA GLU A 91 -11.68 -9.36 -10.95
C GLU A 91 -11.09 -9.44 -9.53
N ALA A 92 -10.01 -10.20 -9.29
CA ALA A 92 -9.52 -10.42 -7.92
C ALA A 92 -8.42 -9.43 -7.52
N CYS A 93 -7.13 -9.77 -7.62
CA CYS A 93 -6.07 -8.84 -7.19
C CYS A 93 -6.16 -7.49 -7.93
N SER A 94 -6.50 -7.49 -9.23
CA SER A 94 -6.64 -6.25 -10.01
C SER A 94 -7.74 -5.31 -9.52
N ARG A 95 -8.96 -5.82 -9.31
CA ARG A 95 -10.13 -4.99 -8.97
C ARG A 95 -10.46 -4.95 -7.48
N LYS A 96 -10.24 -6.03 -6.73
CA LYS A 96 -10.53 -6.07 -5.29
C LYS A 96 -9.39 -5.55 -4.46
N VAL A 97 -8.13 -5.88 -4.78
CA VAL A 97 -6.99 -5.50 -3.92
C VAL A 97 -6.35 -4.20 -4.38
N VAL A 98 -5.90 -4.14 -5.64
CA VAL A 98 -5.17 -2.98 -6.16
C VAL A 98 -6.06 -1.74 -6.25
N ALA A 99 -7.29 -1.87 -6.77
CA ALA A 99 -8.18 -0.71 -6.90
C ALA A 99 -8.61 -0.15 -5.54
N LYS A 100 -8.94 -1.02 -4.56
CA LYS A 100 -9.26 -0.59 -3.19
C LYS A 100 -8.08 0.11 -2.53
N ALA A 101 -6.90 -0.50 -2.57
CA ALA A 101 -5.69 0.10 -2.00
C ALA A 101 -5.35 1.47 -2.62
N ALA A 102 -5.51 1.60 -3.94
CA ALA A 102 -5.31 2.87 -4.63
C ALA A 102 -6.35 3.92 -4.19
N GLY A 103 -7.63 3.53 -4.09
CA GLY A 103 -8.68 4.39 -3.57
C GLY A 103 -8.41 4.86 -2.14
N TRP A 104 -8.12 3.93 -1.24
CA TRP A 104 -7.79 4.24 0.16
C TRP A 104 -6.59 5.18 0.28
N ALA A 105 -5.53 4.96 -0.51
CA ALA A 105 -4.39 5.86 -0.51
C ALA A 105 -4.77 7.28 -0.96
N VAL A 106 -5.63 7.40 -1.97
CA VAL A 106 -6.16 8.70 -2.43
C VAL A 106 -7.01 9.36 -1.35
N ASP A 107 -7.93 8.62 -0.73
CA ASP A 107 -8.80 9.12 0.34
C ASP A 107 -7.96 9.72 1.48
N VAL A 108 -7.03 8.92 2.01
CA VAL A 108 -6.14 9.31 3.11
C VAL A 108 -5.30 10.53 2.73
N ILE A 109 -4.77 10.59 1.50
CA ILE A 109 -4.00 11.76 1.03
C ILE A 109 -4.89 13.01 1.00
N LEU A 110 -6.08 12.92 0.40
CA LEU A 110 -6.98 14.07 0.24
C LEU A 110 -7.53 14.56 1.58
N GLU A 111 -7.86 13.67 2.49
CA GLU A 111 -8.31 14.01 3.85
C GLU A 111 -7.20 14.71 4.64
N ALA A 112 -5.98 14.19 4.58
CA ALA A 112 -4.82 14.80 5.21
C ALA A 112 -4.48 16.19 4.62
N GLU A 113 -4.80 16.46 3.35
CA GLU A 113 -4.67 17.78 2.74
C GLU A 113 -5.77 18.75 3.19
N LYS A 114 -7.02 18.29 3.30
CA LYS A 114 -8.13 19.12 3.80
C LYS A 114 -7.90 19.58 5.23
N LEU A 115 -7.39 18.69 6.09
CA LEU A 115 -7.05 19.03 7.48
C LEU A 115 -5.96 20.12 7.55
N LYS A 116 -4.93 20.04 6.69
CA LYS A 116 -3.93 21.12 6.60
C LYS A 116 -4.53 22.46 6.18
N ALA A 117 -5.52 22.45 5.28
CA ALA A 117 -6.15 23.67 4.79
C ALA A 117 -7.09 24.32 5.82
N SER A 118 -7.62 23.56 6.79
CA SER A 118 -8.43 24.09 7.89
C SER A 118 -7.62 24.62 9.08
N GLU A 119 -6.33 24.25 9.18
CA GLU A 119 -5.42 24.66 10.25
C GLU A 119 -4.56 25.88 9.88
N ALA A 120 -4.64 26.35 8.63
CA ALA A 120 -3.87 27.47 8.08
C ALA A 120 -4.73 28.72 7.89
#